data_AF-A0A370NAS6-F1
#
_entry.id   AF-A0A370NAS6-F1
#
_cell.length_a   1.000
_cell.length_b   1.000
_cell.length_c   1.000
_cell.angle_alpha   90.00
_cell.angle_beta   90.00
_cell.angle_gamma   90.00
#
_symmetry.space_group_name_H-M   'P 1'
#
loop_
_entity.id
_entity.type
_entity.pdbx_description
1 polymer ?
#
loop_
_entity_poly.entity_id
_entity_poly.type
_entity_poly.pdbx_seq_one_letter_code
_entity_poly.pdbx_strand_id
1 'polypeptide(L)'
;MFTFNTVFSRAFQRLAKPSALLSIGMLAAGATLVADASAASFKCTAKSSASEKIVCQDPALSALDDRLAASWHRAKDTTIDPAALEAARTQQWLWRQHHCTDEACVKSWYDRRIVELDADYEQAKQARHDAFEASLTAQKLVPSAADAVRKMKDTPVAKTTTASTQ
;
A
#
# COMPACT_ATOMS: atom_id res chain seq x y z
N MET A 1 -5.87 22.89 -51.87
CA MET A 1 -4.58 23.03 -52.60
C MET A 1 -3.52 23.20 -51.53
N PHE A 2 -2.63 22.27 -51.20
CA PHE A 2 -1.83 21.35 -52.01
C PHE A 2 -1.75 19.95 -51.37
N THR A 3 -1.69 18.97 -52.25
CA THR A 3 -1.33 17.56 -52.05
C THR A 3 0.12 17.39 -51.60
N PHE A 4 0.48 16.29 -50.93
CA PHE A 4 1.39 15.25 -51.45
C PHE A 4 1.59 14.11 -50.44
N ASN A 5 1.35 12.90 -50.94
CA ASN A 5 1.62 11.59 -50.35
C ASN A 5 3.10 11.35 -50.09
N THR A 6 3.44 10.54 -49.07
CA THR A 6 4.59 9.64 -49.16
C THR A 6 4.21 8.23 -48.68
N VAL A 7 4.33 7.31 -49.62
CA VAL A 7 4.23 5.85 -49.48
C VAL A 7 5.60 5.34 -49.05
N PHE A 8 5.68 4.52 -48.00
CA PHE A 8 6.80 3.61 -47.82
C PHE A 8 6.29 2.19 -47.55
N SER A 9 6.18 1.45 -48.64
CA SER A 9 6.12 -0.01 -48.66
C SER A 9 7.43 -0.59 -48.11
N ARG A 10 7.34 -1.49 -47.14
CA ARG A 10 8.33 -2.57 -46.96
C ARG A 10 7.59 -3.89 -46.77
N ALA A 11 7.30 -4.51 -47.90
CA ALA A 11 7.02 -5.93 -47.98
C ALA A 11 8.30 -6.69 -47.63
N PHE A 12 8.30 -7.41 -46.51
CA PHE A 12 9.23 -8.51 -46.28
C PHE A 12 8.40 -9.78 -46.08
N GLN A 13 8.07 -10.41 -47.20
CA GLN A 13 7.69 -11.82 -47.24
C GLN A 13 8.95 -12.63 -47.55
N ARG A 14 9.38 -13.51 -46.63
CA ARG A 14 10.08 -14.76 -46.99
C ARG A 14 9.71 -15.88 -46.00
N LEU A 15 8.86 -16.77 -46.50
CA LEU A 15 8.96 -18.24 -46.51
C LEU A 15 9.13 -19.02 -45.19
N ALA A 16 8.12 -19.86 -44.95
CA ALA A 16 8.09 -21.04 -44.08
C ALA A 16 9.16 -22.09 -44.46
N LYS A 17 9.61 -23.04 -43.61
CA LYS A 17 8.90 -24.22 -43.07
C LYS A 17 9.83 -25.02 -42.09
N PRO A 18 9.35 -26.10 -41.43
CA PRO A 18 9.84 -26.61 -40.14
C PRO A 18 10.84 -27.76 -40.26
N SER A 19 11.54 -28.08 -39.17
CA SER A 19 12.27 -29.34 -39.01
C SER A 19 12.20 -29.79 -37.56
N ALA A 20 11.49 -30.90 -37.34
CA ALA A 20 11.54 -31.69 -36.12
C ALA A 20 12.81 -32.54 -36.12
N LEU A 21 13.44 -32.74 -34.96
CA LEU A 21 13.60 -34.04 -34.30
C LEU A 21 14.65 -33.96 -33.17
N LEU A 22 14.21 -34.45 -32.01
CA LEU A 22 14.94 -35.23 -31.01
C LEU A 22 16.22 -34.67 -30.39
N SER A 23 16.07 -34.19 -29.15
CA SER A 23 17.05 -34.44 -28.08
C SER A 23 16.28 -34.70 -26.79
N ILE A 24 16.13 -36.00 -26.48
CA ILE A 24 15.79 -36.49 -25.14
C ILE A 24 17.08 -36.38 -24.34
N GLY A 25 17.10 -35.58 -23.27
CA GLY A 25 18.30 -35.46 -22.46
C GLY A 25 18.13 -34.59 -21.23
N MET A 26 18.02 -35.26 -20.08
CA MET A 26 18.30 -34.76 -18.72
C MET A 26 17.17 -33.99 -18.04
N LEU A 27 16.23 -34.74 -17.44
CA LEU A 27 15.51 -34.28 -16.25
C LEU A 27 16.53 -34.15 -15.09
N ALA A 28 17.14 -32.97 -14.97
CA ALA A 28 17.79 -32.57 -13.74
C ALA A 28 16.68 -32.18 -12.76
N ALA A 29 16.39 -33.06 -11.80
CA ALA A 29 15.55 -32.76 -10.65
C ALA A 29 16.24 -31.70 -9.79
N GLY A 30 16.02 -30.43 -10.12
CA GLY A 30 16.41 -29.32 -9.27
C GLY A 30 15.57 -29.35 -8.00
N ALA A 31 16.19 -29.71 -6.88
CA ALA A 31 15.59 -29.50 -5.56
C ALA A 31 15.41 -27.99 -5.36
N THR A 32 14.20 -27.51 -5.64
CA THR A 32 13.80 -26.15 -5.26
C THR A 32 13.74 -26.14 -3.74
N LEU A 33 14.78 -25.59 -3.10
CA LEU A 33 14.69 -25.11 -1.74
C LEU A 33 13.58 -24.07 -1.74
N VAL A 34 12.39 -24.47 -1.29
CA VAL A 34 11.31 -23.54 -0.98
C VAL A 34 11.80 -22.81 0.26
N ALA A 35 12.47 -21.69 0.05
CA ALA A 35 12.63 -20.71 1.11
C ALA A 35 11.21 -20.27 1.46
N ASP A 36 10.77 -20.56 2.69
CA ASP A 36 9.53 -20.03 3.24
C ASP A 36 9.58 -18.51 3.08
N ALA A 37 8.87 -18.00 2.09
CA ALA A 37 8.72 -16.58 1.90
C ALA A 37 7.81 -16.09 3.02
N SER A 38 8.38 -15.51 4.08
CA SER A 38 7.61 -14.68 5.00
C SER A 38 6.97 -13.58 4.14
N ALA A 39 5.64 -13.58 4.10
CA ALA A 39 4.89 -12.73 3.22
C ALA A 39 4.90 -11.30 3.77
N ALA A 40 5.89 -10.52 3.36
CA ALA A 40 5.81 -9.07 3.43
C ALA A 40 4.64 -8.59 2.57
N SER A 41 4.19 -7.35 2.75
CA SER A 41 3.09 -6.79 1.95
C SER A 41 3.44 -6.59 0.47
N PHE A 42 4.67 -6.92 0.07
CA PHE A 42 5.21 -6.88 -1.28
C PHE A 42 5.80 -8.22 -1.72
N LYS A 43 5.98 -8.40 -3.03
CA LYS A 43 6.55 -9.63 -3.60
C LYS A 43 8.07 -9.65 -3.45
N CYS A 44 8.57 -10.60 -2.67
CA CYS A 44 9.99 -10.93 -2.61
C CYS A 44 10.44 -11.57 -3.94
N THR A 45 11.38 -10.94 -4.65
CA THR A 45 11.92 -11.47 -5.91
C THR A 45 13.44 -11.28 -5.98
N ALA A 46 14.10 -11.93 -6.94
CA ALA A 46 15.53 -11.71 -7.18
C ALA A 46 15.90 -10.23 -7.45
N LYS A 47 14.94 -9.44 -7.97
CA LYS A 47 15.09 -8.02 -8.30
C LYS A 47 14.81 -7.07 -7.13
N SER A 48 14.40 -7.59 -5.97
CA SER A 48 14.20 -6.78 -4.77
C SER A 48 15.50 -6.08 -4.37
N SER A 49 15.35 -4.87 -3.83
CA SER A 49 16.43 -4.08 -3.22
C SER A 49 17.09 -4.81 -2.04
N ALA A 50 18.22 -4.29 -1.56
CA ALA A 50 18.88 -4.81 -0.36
C ALA A 50 17.96 -4.74 0.87
N SER A 51 17.29 -3.60 1.10
CA SER A 51 16.37 -3.43 2.23
C SER A 51 15.15 -4.38 2.15
N GLU A 52 14.58 -4.59 0.96
CA GLU A 52 13.47 -5.54 0.80
C GLU A 52 13.91 -6.98 1.04
N LYS A 53 15.12 -7.36 0.59
CA LYS A 53 15.66 -8.70 0.85
C LYS A 53 15.82 -8.95 2.35
N ILE A 54 16.25 -7.94 3.12
CA ILE A 54 16.33 -8.00 4.58
C ILE A 54 14.93 -8.27 5.18
N VAL A 55 13.90 -7.52 4.77
CA VAL A 55 12.52 -7.75 5.22
C VAL A 55 12.01 -9.13 4.84
N CYS A 56 12.31 -9.61 3.63
CA CYS A 56 11.91 -10.94 3.15
C CYS A 56 12.55 -12.11 3.91
N GLN A 57 13.64 -11.88 4.64
CA GLN A 57 14.38 -12.90 5.38
C GLN A 57 14.09 -12.87 6.88
N ASP A 58 13.40 -11.83 7.36
CA ASP A 58 13.09 -11.64 8.77
C ASP A 58 11.56 -11.52 8.99
N PRO A 59 10.92 -12.55 9.57
CA PRO A 59 9.50 -12.51 9.90
C PRO A 59 9.08 -11.35 10.81
N ALA A 60 9.95 -10.88 11.70
CA ALA A 60 9.64 -9.75 12.57
C ALA A 60 9.58 -8.44 11.77
N LEU A 61 10.47 -8.24 10.80
CA LEU A 61 10.40 -7.11 9.88
C LEU A 61 9.21 -7.21 8.93
N SER A 62 8.86 -8.42 8.48
CA SER A 62 7.64 -8.65 7.70
C SER A 62 6.39 -8.23 8.48
N ALA A 63 6.32 -8.55 9.78
CA ALA A 63 5.20 -8.12 10.63
C ALA A 63 5.16 -6.59 10.83
N LEU A 64 6.31 -5.92 10.87
CA LEU A 64 6.36 -4.46 10.89
C LEU A 64 5.88 -3.84 9.57
N ASP A 65 6.11 -4.51 8.44
CA ASP A 65 5.59 -4.11 7.14
C ASP A 65 4.05 -4.16 7.10
N ASP A 66 3.45 -5.21 7.63
CA ASP A 66 1.99 -5.30 7.78
C ASP A 66 1.44 -4.23 8.73
N ARG A 67 2.11 -3.97 9.85
CA ARG A 67 1.72 -2.90 10.79
C ARG A 67 1.82 -1.52 10.15
N LEU A 68 2.84 -1.29 9.33
CA LEU A 68 2.98 -0.05 8.55
C LEU A 68 1.81 0.13 7.59
N ALA A 69 1.44 -0.93 6.85
CA ALA A 69 0.29 -0.89 5.95
C ALA A 69 -1.00 -0.53 6.70
N ALA A 70 -1.26 -1.16 7.85
CA ALA A 70 -2.42 -0.85 8.68
C ALA A 70 -2.44 0.61 9.17
N SER A 71 -1.28 1.14 9.57
CA SER A 71 -1.15 2.52 10.07
C SER A 71 -1.33 3.54 8.94
N TRP A 72 -0.79 3.24 7.77
CA TRP A 72 -1.02 4.04 6.56
C TRP A 72 -2.50 4.07 6.17
N HIS A 73 -3.20 2.93 6.21
CA HIS A 73 -4.64 2.87 5.92
C HIS A 73 -5.45 3.76 6.86
N ARG A 74 -5.18 3.69 8.18
CA ARG A 74 -5.84 4.58 9.16
C ARG A 74 -5.58 6.05 8.87
N ALA A 75 -4.32 6.43 8.65
CA ALA A 75 -3.96 7.81 8.32
C ALA A 75 -4.63 8.30 7.02
N LYS A 76 -4.71 7.42 6.00
CA LYS A 76 -5.37 7.73 4.72
C LYS A 76 -6.87 7.96 4.87
N ASP A 77 -7.53 7.21 5.75
CA ASP A 77 -8.97 7.34 5.96
C ASP A 77 -9.35 8.60 6.75
N THR A 78 -8.38 9.24 7.43
CA THR A 78 -8.61 10.44 8.25
C THR A 78 -7.98 11.71 7.71
N THR A 79 -6.97 11.63 6.83
CA THR A 79 -6.26 12.81 6.31
C THR A 79 -7.16 13.72 5.47
N ILE A 80 -6.91 15.03 5.58
CA ILE A 80 -7.50 16.05 4.70
C ILE A 80 -6.76 16.19 3.37
N ASP A 81 -5.53 15.68 3.28
CA ASP A 81 -4.70 15.71 2.07
C ASP A 81 -4.13 14.31 1.76
N PRO A 82 -4.91 13.48 1.04
CA PRO A 82 -4.46 12.14 0.63
C PRO A 82 -3.29 12.17 -0.35
N ALA A 83 -3.14 13.23 -1.15
CA ALA A 83 -2.08 13.34 -2.15
C ALA A 83 -0.72 13.57 -1.49
N ALA A 84 -0.67 14.44 -0.47
CA ALA A 84 0.54 14.64 0.33
C ALA A 84 0.93 13.35 1.07
N LEU A 85 -0.04 12.63 1.65
CA LEU A 85 0.23 11.36 2.33
C LEU A 85 0.82 10.29 1.38
N GLU A 86 0.30 10.21 0.15
CA GLU A 86 0.78 9.31 -0.88
C GLU A 86 2.20 9.66 -1.36
N ALA A 87 2.45 10.96 -1.57
CA ALA A 87 3.78 11.46 -1.92
C ALA A 87 4.80 11.12 -0.81
N ALA A 88 4.44 11.36 0.45
CA ALA A 88 5.27 11.00 1.60
C ALA A 88 5.53 9.49 1.69
N ARG A 89 4.51 8.65 1.45
CA ARG A 89 4.67 7.19 1.41
C ARG A 89 5.76 6.78 0.41
N THR A 90 5.66 7.29 -0.83
CA THR A 90 6.61 6.96 -1.89
C THR A 90 8.03 7.44 -1.55
N GLN A 91 8.16 8.67 -1.07
CA GLN A 91 9.45 9.25 -0.69
C GLN A 91 10.12 8.47 0.46
N GLN A 92 9.38 8.14 1.51
CA GLN A 92 9.90 7.40 2.66
C GLN A 92 10.32 5.98 2.27
N TRP A 93 9.51 5.31 1.45
CA TRP A 93 9.86 3.99 0.93
C TRP A 93 11.17 4.05 0.13
N LEU A 94 11.26 4.92 -0.88
CA LEU A 94 12.48 5.10 -1.68
C LEU A 94 13.70 5.42 -0.82
N TRP A 95 13.55 6.29 0.19
CA TRP A 95 14.62 6.61 1.11
C TRP A 95 15.18 5.35 1.79
N ARG A 96 14.31 4.47 2.32
CA ARG A 96 14.73 3.20 2.93
C ARG A 96 15.48 2.31 1.95
N GLN A 97 14.99 2.24 0.70
CA GLN A 97 15.62 1.43 -0.35
C GLN A 97 17.06 1.86 -0.65
N HIS A 98 17.33 3.16 -0.55
CA HIS A 98 18.65 3.73 -0.86
C HIS A 98 19.60 3.79 0.33
N HIS A 99 19.10 3.87 1.57
CA HIS A 99 19.93 4.17 2.74
C HIS A 99 20.08 3.01 3.72
N CYS A 100 19.13 2.08 3.80
CA CYS A 100 19.23 0.97 4.74
C CYS A 100 19.88 -0.26 4.09
N THR A 101 20.97 -0.72 4.70
CA THR A 101 21.76 -1.88 4.25
C THR A 101 21.87 -2.98 5.32
N ASP A 102 21.27 -2.79 6.49
CA ASP A 102 21.21 -3.75 7.58
C ASP A 102 19.84 -3.79 8.27
N GLU A 103 19.62 -4.82 9.07
CA GLU A 103 18.37 -5.07 9.81
C GLU A 103 18.04 -3.94 10.80
N ALA A 104 19.05 -3.41 11.51
CA ALA A 104 18.87 -2.37 12.51
C ALA A 104 18.34 -1.07 11.88
N CYS A 105 18.86 -0.66 10.72
CA CYS A 105 18.37 0.48 9.97
C CYS A 105 16.92 0.28 9.50
N VAL A 106 16.62 -0.90 8.92
CA VAL A 106 15.28 -1.22 8.42
C VAL A 106 14.26 -1.20 9.58
N LYS A 107 14.61 -1.81 10.72
CA LYS A 107 13.76 -1.81 11.91
C LYS A 107 13.50 -0.40 12.43
N SER A 108 14.56 0.40 12.60
CA SER A 108 14.46 1.79 13.05
C SER A 108 13.58 2.63 12.13
N TRP A 109 13.69 2.42 10.81
CA TRP A 109 12.83 3.08 9.83
C TRP A 109 11.35 2.70 10.00
N TYR A 110 11.04 1.41 10.18
CA TYR A 110 9.66 0.97 10.41
C TYR A 110 9.09 1.55 11.70
N ASP A 111 9.81 1.42 12.81
CA ASP A 111 9.38 1.90 14.12
C ASP A 111 9.03 3.40 14.07
N ARG A 112 9.94 4.20 13.49
CA ARG A 112 9.72 5.64 13.31
C ARG A 112 8.52 5.92 12.41
N ARG A 113 8.45 5.30 11.22
CA ARG A 113 7.41 5.60 10.25
C ARG A 113 6.02 5.21 10.74
N ILE A 114 5.92 4.12 11.49
CA ILE A 114 4.65 3.70 12.09
C ILE A 114 4.21 4.70 13.15
N VAL A 115 5.11 5.15 14.04
CA VAL A 115 4.79 6.16 15.06
C VAL A 115 4.34 7.47 14.42
N GLU A 116 5.00 7.91 13.35
CA GLU A 116 4.57 9.10 12.59
C GLU A 116 3.13 8.95 12.07
N LEU A 117 2.82 7.83 11.40
CA LEU A 117 1.48 7.60 10.83
C LEU A 117 0.39 7.42 11.90
N ASP A 118 0.72 6.78 13.02
CA ASP A 118 -0.19 6.65 14.16
C ASP A 118 -0.48 8.02 14.78
N ALA A 119 0.53 8.88 14.89
CA ALA A 119 0.35 10.25 15.36
C ALA A 119 -0.51 11.09 14.40
N ASP A 120 -0.28 10.98 13.09
CA ASP A 120 -1.09 11.66 12.06
C ASP A 120 -2.56 11.24 12.17
N TYR A 121 -2.83 9.95 12.37
CA TYR A 121 -4.18 9.42 12.58
C TYR A 121 -4.86 10.01 13.82
N GLU A 122 -4.18 10.01 14.98
CA GLU A 122 -4.76 10.55 16.22
C GLU A 122 -4.98 12.06 16.14
N GLN A 123 -4.05 12.81 15.51
CA GLN A 123 -4.22 14.25 15.28
C GLN A 123 -5.43 14.53 14.38
N ALA A 124 -5.59 13.79 13.29
CA ALA A 124 -6.73 13.96 12.39
C ALA A 124 -8.06 13.61 13.08
N LYS A 125 -8.09 12.57 13.90
CA LYS A 125 -9.26 12.21 14.72
C LYS A 125 -9.60 13.32 15.72
N GLN A 126 -8.62 13.86 16.42
CA GLN A 126 -8.82 14.96 17.36
C GLN A 126 -9.35 16.22 16.64
N ALA A 127 -8.74 16.60 15.52
CA ALA A 127 -9.19 17.75 14.74
C ALA A 127 -10.64 17.61 14.25
N ARG A 128 -11.07 16.39 13.88
CA ARG A 128 -12.46 16.10 13.52
C ARG A 128 -13.42 16.22 14.71
N HIS A 129 -13.00 15.76 15.88
CA HIS A 129 -13.76 15.93 17.11
C HIS A 129 -13.94 17.42 17.45
N ASP A 130 -12.86 18.18 17.42
CA ASP A 130 -12.89 19.61 17.75
C ASP A 130 -13.73 20.41 16.75
N ALA A 131 -13.64 20.08 15.46
CA ALA A 131 -14.50 20.67 14.43
C ALA A 131 -15.99 20.36 14.65
N PHE A 132 -16.31 19.14 15.12
CA PHE A 132 -17.67 18.75 15.47
C PHE A 132 -18.21 19.55 16.66
N GLU A 133 -17.45 19.63 17.76
CA GLU A 133 -17.85 20.39 18.95
C GLU A 133 -17.96 21.90 18.66
N ALA A 134 -17.07 22.45 17.85
CA ALA A 134 -17.16 23.83 17.38
C ALA A 134 -18.46 24.06 16.58
N SER A 135 -18.80 23.13 15.69
CA SER A 135 -20.05 23.18 14.91
C SER A 135 -21.29 23.05 15.79
N LEU A 136 -21.23 22.23 16.85
CA LEU A 136 -22.33 22.06 17.80
C LEU A 136 -22.55 23.33 18.63
N THR A 137 -21.46 23.94 19.09
CA THR A 137 -21.48 25.21 19.84
C THR A 137 -22.07 26.34 18.98
N ALA A 138 -21.68 26.41 17.71
CA ALA A 138 -22.17 27.43 16.77
C ALA A 138 -23.70 27.35 16.54
N GLN A 139 -24.31 26.17 16.70
CA GLN A 139 -25.76 25.98 16.53
C GLN A 139 -26.60 26.51 17.69
N LYS A 140 -25.99 26.91 18.83
CA LYS A 140 -26.69 27.46 20.01
C LYS A 140 -27.87 26.60 20.49
N LEU A 141 -27.72 25.26 20.41
CA LEU A 141 -28.73 24.33 20.89
C LEU A 141 -28.89 24.43 22.41
N VAL A 142 -30.08 24.10 22.91
CA VAL A 142 -30.27 23.87 24.34
C VAL A 142 -29.41 22.67 24.79
N PRO A 143 -28.93 22.62 26.04
CA PRO A 143 -28.00 21.57 26.50
C PRO A 143 -28.48 20.14 26.21
N SER A 144 -29.76 19.86 26.46
CA SER A 144 -30.33 18.53 26.21
C SER A 144 -30.28 18.09 24.74
N ALA A 145 -30.41 19.04 23.81
CA ALA A 145 -30.32 18.77 22.39
C ALA A 145 -28.85 18.57 21.95
N ALA A 146 -27.92 19.36 22.50
CA ALA A 146 -26.49 19.16 22.25
C ALA A 146 -26.01 17.80 22.76
N ASP A 147 -26.46 17.38 23.95
CA ASP A 147 -26.11 16.09 24.54
C ASP A 147 -26.70 14.91 23.75
N ALA A 148 -27.92 15.06 23.22
CA ALA A 148 -28.50 14.06 22.32
C ALA A 148 -27.66 13.89 21.04
N VAL A 149 -27.16 14.99 20.46
CA VAL A 149 -26.31 14.96 19.26
C VAL A 149 -24.96 14.29 19.54
N ARG A 150 -24.33 14.56 20.69
CA ARG A 150 -23.11 13.84 21.12
C ARG A 150 -23.35 12.34 21.26
N LYS A 151 -24.44 11.95 21.94
CA LYS A 151 -24.81 10.54 22.11
C LYS A 151 -25.01 9.82 20.77
N MET A 152 -25.61 10.50 19.79
CA MET A 152 -25.77 9.95 18.44
C MET A 152 -24.43 9.78 17.72
N LYS A 153 -23.46 10.67 17.96
CA LYS A 153 -22.12 10.59 17.35
C LYS A 153 -21.29 9.42 17.88
N ASP A 154 -21.44 9.10 19.17
CA ASP A 154 -20.69 8.04 19.85
C ASP A 154 -21.28 6.65 19.64
N THR A 155 -22.55 6.54 19.24
CA THR A 155 -23.20 5.25 19.00
C THR A 155 -22.60 4.63 17.73
N PRO A 156 -21.91 3.47 17.82
CA PRO A 156 -21.40 2.80 16.63
C PRO A 156 -22.58 2.49 15.70
N VAL A 157 -22.54 3.02 14.48
CA VAL A 157 -23.49 2.63 13.45
C VAL A 157 -23.21 1.17 13.14
N ALA A 158 -24.01 0.28 13.72
CA ALA A 158 -23.99 -1.13 13.37
C ALA A 158 -24.11 -1.21 11.85
N LYS A 159 -23.13 -1.82 11.18
CA LYS A 159 -23.23 -2.15 9.76
C LYS A 159 -24.44 -3.08 9.63
N THR A 160 -25.59 -2.53 9.27
CA THR A 160 -26.75 -3.31 8.85
C THR A 160 -26.36 -3.97 7.53
N THR A 161 -25.76 -5.16 7.62
CA THR A 161 -25.64 -6.08 6.49
C THR A 161 -27.04 -6.58 6.21
N THR A 162 -27.74 -5.92 5.29
CA THR A 162 -28.98 -6.44 4.70
C THR A 162 -28.59 -7.69 3.91
N ALA A 163 -28.70 -8.85 4.55
CA ALA A 163 -28.70 -10.14 3.86
C ALA A 163 -29.98 -10.18 3.00
N SER A 164 -29.83 -9.91 1.71
CA SER A 164 -30.88 -10.21 0.73
C SER A 164 -30.83 -11.72 0.48
N THR A 165 -31.87 -12.41 0.94
CA THR A 165 -32.13 -13.83 0.74
C THR A 165 -32.24 -14.16 -0.76
N GLN A 166 -31.67 -15.31 -1.12
CA GLN A 166 -31.80 -15.97 -2.43
C GLN A 166 -33.24 -16.41 -2.71
#